data_AF-A0A0E9Y344-F1
#
_entry.id   AF-A0A0E9Y344-F1
#
_cell.length_a   1.000
_cell.length_b   1.000
_cell.length_c   1.000
_cell.angle_alpha   90.00
_cell.angle_beta   90.00
_cell.angle_gamma   90.00
#
_symmetry.space_group_name_H-M   'P 1'
#
loop_
_entity.id
_entity.type
_entity.pdbx_description
1 polymer ?
#
loop_
_entity_poly.entity_id
_entity_poly.type
_entity_poly.pdbx_seq_one_letter_code
_entity_poly.pdbx_strand_id
1 'polypeptide(L)'
;QNIVVSPFSIAAALSMTLAGARERTASEIAAVLHTKDDLIHKQFAEFFSKVSAYAPDVTLGVANRLYVEKRFNILKEYLAMLNDNYNS
;
A
#
# COMPACT_ATOMS: atom_id res chain seq x y z
N GLN A 1 -24.09 16.48 6.62
CA GLN A 1 -23.59 15.30 5.90
C GLN A 1 -22.36 14.83 6.67
N ASN A 2 -22.30 13.56 7.06
CA ASN A 2 -21.17 13.04 7.83
C ASN A 2 -20.23 12.30 6.88
N ILE A 3 -18.95 12.65 6.91
CA ILE A 3 -17.89 12.02 6.12
C ILE A 3 -16.86 11.49 7.09
N VAL A 4 -16.53 10.20 6.97
CA VAL A 4 -15.43 9.55 7.69
C VAL A 4 -14.55 8.90 6.64
N VAL A 5 -13.27 9.23 6.67
CA VAL A 5 -12.25 8.69 5.76
C VAL A 5 -11.05 8.24 6.57
N SER A 6 -10.33 7.24 6.04
CA SER A 6 -9.04 6.80 6.55
C SER A 6 -7.95 7.28 5.59
N PRO A 7 -7.26 8.40 5.87
CA PRO A 7 -6.12 8.84 5.07
C PRO A 7 -5.05 7.75 4.95
N PHE A 8 -4.88 6.95 6.01
CA PHE A 8 -3.95 5.83 6.04
C PHE A 8 -4.30 4.75 5.01
N SER A 9 -5.57 4.33 4.93
CA SER A 9 -6.00 3.30 3.97
C SER A 9 -5.81 3.78 2.53
N ILE A 10 -6.09 5.06 2.24
CA ILE A 10 -5.86 5.67 0.93
C ILE A 10 -4.36 5.66 0.60
N ALA A 11 -3.52 6.10 1.54
CA ALA A 11 -2.08 6.14 1.34
C ALA A 11 -1.48 4.73 1.14
N ALA A 12 -1.97 3.73 1.88
CA ALA A 12 -1.55 2.33 1.72
C ALA A 12 -1.90 1.79 0.32
N ALA A 13 -3.12 2.04 -0.17
CA ALA A 13 -3.53 1.61 -1.51
C ALA A 13 -2.72 2.30 -2.62
N LEU A 14 -2.43 3.60 -2.48
CA LEU A 14 -1.54 4.33 -3.39
C LEU A 14 -0.11 3.80 -3.34
N SER A 15 0.38 3.43 -2.16
CA SER A 15 1.71 2.85 -1.99
C SER A 15 1.81 1.47 -2.68
N MET A 16 0.79 0.61 -2.55
CA MET A 16 0.72 -0.65 -3.32
C MET A 16 0.67 -0.43 -4.84
N THR A 17 0.01 0.64 -5.27
CA THR A 17 -0.08 1.02 -6.70
C THR A 17 1.27 1.52 -7.21
N LEU A 18 1.99 2.31 -6.41
CA LEU A 18 3.31 2.84 -6.75
C LEU A 18 4.30 1.71 -7.08
N ALA A 19 4.28 0.62 -6.33
CA ALA A 19 5.22 -0.48 -6.55
C ALA A 19 5.06 -1.17 -7.93
N GLY A 20 3.85 -1.13 -8.49
CA GLY A 20 3.55 -1.62 -9.84
C GLY A 20 3.70 -0.56 -10.94
N ALA A 21 3.75 0.71 -10.57
CA ALA A 21 3.85 1.83 -11.49
C ALA A 21 5.29 2.06 -11.95
N ARG A 22 5.46 2.70 -13.12
CA ARG A 22 6.78 3.07 -13.66
C ARG A 22 6.75 4.50 -14.20
N GLU A 23 7.95 5.06 -14.37
CA GLU A 23 8.18 6.36 -15.02
C GLU A 23 7.26 7.48 -14.51
N ARG A 24 6.48 8.10 -15.41
CA ARG A 24 5.59 9.21 -15.09
C ARG A 24 4.54 8.83 -14.05
N THR A 25 3.91 7.67 -14.19
CA THR A 25 2.87 7.21 -13.26
C THR A 25 3.43 7.02 -11.86
N ALA A 26 4.62 6.43 -11.75
CA ALA A 26 5.30 6.30 -10.46
C ALA A 26 5.65 7.67 -9.86
N SER A 27 6.14 8.59 -10.69
CA SER A 27 6.52 9.95 -10.27
C SER A 27 5.33 10.74 -9.72
N GLU A 28 4.17 10.66 -10.38
CA GLU A 28 2.94 11.36 -9.95
C GLU A 28 2.42 10.78 -8.61
N ILE A 29 2.41 9.46 -8.45
CA ILE A 29 1.98 8.81 -7.20
C ILE A 29 2.96 9.12 -6.06
N ALA A 30 4.26 9.08 -6.32
CA ALA A 30 5.29 9.40 -5.33
C ALA A 30 5.19 10.86 -4.85
N ALA A 31 4.89 11.78 -5.76
CA ALA A 31 4.67 13.19 -5.42
C ALA A 31 3.46 13.38 -4.48
N VAL A 32 2.35 12.68 -4.72
CA VAL A 32 1.17 12.71 -3.85
C VAL A 32 1.47 12.12 -2.47
N LEU A 33 2.27 11.06 -2.42
CA LEU A 33 2.70 10.43 -1.17
C LEU A 33 3.86 11.19 -0.48
N HIS A 34 4.35 12.28 -1.08
CA HIS A 34 5.51 13.03 -0.61
C HIS A 34 6.75 12.15 -0.33
N THR A 35 6.95 11.11 -1.14
CA THR A 35 8.09 10.20 -1.06
C THR A 35 8.99 10.32 -2.28
N LYS A 36 10.23 9.87 -2.14
CA LYS A 36 11.22 9.91 -3.22
C LYS A 36 11.56 8.55 -3.82
N ASP A 37 11.17 7.41 -3.23
CA ASP A 37 11.50 6.07 -3.74
C ASP A 37 10.87 4.91 -2.90
N ASP A 38 11.27 3.66 -3.24
CA ASP A 38 10.99 2.34 -2.63
C ASP A 38 11.00 2.28 -1.10
N LEU A 39 11.57 3.28 -0.42
CA LEU A 39 11.58 3.35 1.05
C LEU A 39 10.18 3.34 1.65
N ILE A 40 9.19 3.85 0.91
CA ILE A 40 7.82 3.94 1.40
C ILE A 40 7.22 2.57 1.69
N HIS A 41 7.56 1.54 0.92
CA HIS A 41 7.06 0.18 1.13
C HIS A 41 7.53 -0.37 2.49
N LYS A 42 8.82 -0.18 2.80
CA LYS A 42 9.41 -0.56 4.10
C LYS A 42 8.82 0.24 5.25
N GLN A 43 8.61 1.54 5.07
CA GLN A 43 8.01 2.40 6.09
C GLN A 43 6.57 1.98 6.43
N PHE A 44 5.76 1.63 5.42
CA PHE A 44 4.42 1.10 5.65
C PHE A 44 4.47 -0.26 6.34
N ALA A 45 5.33 -1.19 5.90
CA ALA A 45 5.49 -2.50 6.53
C ALA A 45 5.89 -2.39 8.02
N GLU A 46 6.88 -1.54 8.32
CA GLU A 46 7.27 -1.24 9.70
C GLU A 46 6.13 -0.66 10.51
N PHE A 47 5.39 0.30 9.95
CA PHE A 47 4.26 0.91 10.63
C PHE A 47 3.17 -0.14 10.94
N PHE A 48 2.83 -1.01 9.99
CA PHE A 48 1.89 -2.11 10.20
C PHE A 48 2.32 -3.04 11.34
N SER A 49 3.60 -3.40 11.40
CA SER A 49 4.11 -4.26 12.48
C SER A 49 4.06 -3.61 13.87
N LYS A 50 4.16 -2.27 13.93
CA LYS A 50 4.16 -1.52 15.19
C LYS A 50 2.74 -1.14 15.65
N VAL A 51 1.81 -0.90 14.71
CA VAL A 51 0.47 -0.41 15.05
C VAL A 51 -0.33 -1.40 15.89
N SER A 52 -0.17 -2.70 15.64
CA SER A 52 -0.78 -3.77 16.44
C SER A 52 -0.24 -3.83 17.87
N ALA A 53 1.00 -3.38 18.09
CA ALA A 53 1.62 -3.34 19.41
C ALA A 53 1.17 -2.12 20.25
N TYR A 54 0.76 -1.01 19.61
CA TYR A 54 0.35 0.20 20.32
C TYR A 54 -1.06 0.13 20.90
N ALA A 55 -1.91 -0.76 20.38
CA ALA A 55 -3.28 -0.92 20.85
C ALA A 55 -3.66 -2.41 20.82
N PRO A 56 -3.31 -3.17 21.87
CA PRO A 56 -3.51 -4.63 21.90
C PRO A 56 -4.99 -5.03 21.79
N ASP A 57 -5.90 -4.14 22.20
CA ASP A 57 -7.36 -4.35 22.12
C ASP A 57 -7.98 -3.86 20.80
N VAL A 58 -7.17 -3.35 19.87
CA VAL A 58 -7.63 -2.80 18.58
C VAL A 58 -7.09 -3.67 17.44
N THR A 59 -8.00 -4.31 16.72
CA THR A 59 -7.66 -5.00 15.47
C THR A 59 -7.70 -4.01 14.31
N LEU A 60 -6.54 -3.62 13.78
CA LEU A 60 -6.45 -2.84 12.54
C LEU A 60 -6.34 -3.79 11.34
N GLY A 61 -7.48 -4.12 10.73
CA GLY A 61 -7.51 -4.84 9.46
C GLY A 61 -7.49 -3.87 8.29
N VAL A 62 -6.35 -3.72 7.61
CA VAL A 62 -6.30 -3.04 6.31
C VAL A 62 -6.46 -4.08 5.21
N ALA A 63 -7.67 -4.17 4.66
CA ALA A 63 -7.98 -5.04 3.54
C ALA A 63 -7.92 -4.25 2.23
N ASN A 64 -6.74 -4.19 1.62
CA ASN A 64 -6.59 -3.68 0.26
C ASN A 64 -6.69 -4.87 -0.70
N ARG A 65 -7.62 -4.81 -1.66
CA ARG A 65 -7.80 -5.89 -2.65
C ARG A 65 -7.61 -5.35 -4.06
N LEU A 66 -6.69 -5.96 -4.80
CA LEU A 66 -6.48 -5.68 -6.21
C LEU A 66 -7.41 -6.58 -7.04
N TYR A 67 -8.25 -5.98 -7.89
CA TYR A 67 -9.06 -6.71 -8.86
C TYR A 67 -8.46 -6.49 -10.24
N VAL A 68 -8.07 -7.58 -10.89
CA VAL A 68 -7.39 -7.54 -12.18
C VAL A 68 -8.18 -8.36 -13.20
N GLU A 69 -8.13 -7.92 -14.46
CA GLU A 69 -8.77 -8.62 -15.57
C GLU A 69 -8.12 -10.01 -15.76
N LYS A 70 -8.95 -11.04 -15.97
CA LYS A 70 -8.51 -12.45 -15.91
C LYS A 70 -7.43 -12.83 -16.93
N ARG A 71 -7.29 -12.09 -18.03
CA ARG A 71 -6.32 -12.34 -19.11
C ARG A 71 -5.04 -11.53 -18.92
N PHE A 72 -4.99 -10.64 -17.94
CA PHE A 72 -3.79 -9.88 -17.63
C PHE A 72 -2.86 -10.72 -16.74
N ASN A 73 -1.66 -10.99 -17.24
CA ASN A 73 -0.65 -11.71 -16.48
C ASN A 73 0.09 -10.72 -15.56
N ILE A 74 -0.17 -10.83 -14.26
CA ILE A 74 0.51 -10.03 -13.25
C ILE A 74 1.95 -10.53 -13.09
N LEU A 75 2.89 -9.59 -13.01
CA LEU A 75 4.30 -9.89 -12.73
C LEU A 75 4.44 -10.56 -11.36
N LYS A 76 5.19 -11.66 -11.29
CA LYS A 76 5.41 -12.40 -10.04
C LYS A 76 6.16 -11.56 -9.01
N GLU A 77 7.08 -10.73 -9.49
CA GLU A 77 7.88 -9.81 -8.68
C GLU A 77 6.99 -8.78 -7.97
N TYR A 78 5.93 -8.32 -8.64
CA TYR A 78 4.96 -7.42 -8.03
C TYR A 78 4.16 -8.11 -6.92
N LEU A 79 3.68 -9.34 -7.16
CA LEU A 79 2.96 -10.11 -6.15
C LEU A 79 3.83 -10.46 -4.93
N ALA A 80 5.10 -10.79 -5.15
CA ALA A 80 6.05 -11.05 -4.08
C ALA A 80 6.23 -9.81 -3.19
N MET A 81 6.46 -8.65 -3.83
CA MET A 81 6.63 -7.37 -3.12
C MET A 81 5.36 -6.97 -2.33
N LEU A 82 4.16 -7.32 -2.83
CA LEU A 82 2.90 -7.06 -2.11
C LEU A 82 2.75 -7.95 -0.88
N ASN A 83 3.06 -9.23 -1.00
CA ASN A 83 3.02 -10.15 0.13
C ASN A 83 4.03 -9.74 1.20
N ASP A 84 5.26 -9.42 0.80
CA ASP A 84 6.36 -9.12 1.72
C ASP A 84 6.12 -7.83 2.53
N ASN A 85 5.49 -6.81 1.94
CA ASN A 85 5.35 -5.49 2.57
C ASN A 85 3.93 -5.16 3.05
N TYR A 86 2.90 -5.85 2.53
CA TYR A 86 1.49 -5.49 2.77
C TYR A 86 0.60 -6.67 3.16
N ASN A 87 1.13 -7.91 3.23
CA ASN A 87 0.33 -9.12 3.48
C ASN A 87 -0.90 -9.22 2.56
N SER A 88 -0.76 -8.81 1.28
CA SER A 88 -1.85 -8.67 0.30
C SER A 88 -1.61 -9.48 -0.98
#